data_AF-A0A5E4CKJ6-F1
#
_entry.id   AF-A0A5E4CKJ6-F1
#
_cell.length_a   1.000
_cell.length_b   1.000
_cell.length_c   1.000
_cell.angle_alpha   90.00
_cell.angle_beta   90.00
_cell.angle_gamma   90.00
#
_symmetry.space_group_name_H-M   'P 1'
#
loop_
_entity.id
_entity.type
_entity.pdbx_description
1 polymer ?
#
loop_
_entity_poly.entity_id
_entity_poly.type
_entity_poly.pdbx_seq_one_letter_code
_entity_poly.pdbx_strand_id
1 'polypeptide(L)'
;MAAAPTQIEAELYYLIARFLQSGPCNKSAQVLVQELEEHQLIPRRLDWEGKEHRRSFEDLVAANAHIPPDYLLKICERIGPLLDKEIPQSVPGVQTLLGVGRQSLLRDAKDCKSTLWNGSAFAALHRGRPPELPVNYVKPPNV
;
A
#
# COMPACT_ATOMS: atom_id res chain seq x y z
N MET A 1 16.02 11.33 19.08
CA MET A 1 16.25 9.87 19.12
C MET A 1 15.35 9.25 18.09
N ALA A 2 15.88 8.73 16.99
CA ALA A 2 15.08 7.98 16.04
C ALA A 2 14.53 6.74 16.77
N ALA A 3 13.21 6.53 16.73
CA ALA A 3 12.61 5.32 17.27
C ALA A 3 13.17 4.11 16.51
N ALA A 4 13.39 2.99 17.21
CA ALA A 4 13.74 1.75 16.54
C ALA A 4 12.63 1.41 15.52
N PRO A 5 12.98 1.01 14.28
CA PRO A 5 11.98 0.67 13.28
C PRO A 5 11.10 -0.47 13.81
N THR A 6 9.81 -0.38 13.53
CA THR A 6 8.91 -1.51 13.76
C THR A 6 9.35 -2.70 12.90
N GLN A 7 8.99 -3.92 13.31
CA GLN A 7 9.35 -5.12 12.56
C GLN A 7 8.87 -5.05 11.10
N ILE A 8 7.66 -4.53 10.89
CA ILE A 8 7.06 -4.38 9.55
C ILE A 8 7.82 -3.36 8.71
N GLU A 9 8.26 -2.24 9.29
CA GLU A 9 9.08 -1.25 8.57
C GLU A 9 10.40 -1.86 8.11
N ALA A 10 11.07 -2.62 8.97
CA ALA A 10 12.32 -3.30 8.63
C ALA A 10 12.13 -4.34 7.50
N GLU A 11 11.06 -5.14 7.56
CA GLU A 11 10.69 -6.07 6.49
C GLU A 11 10.37 -5.33 5.18
N LEU A 12 9.69 -4.18 5.26
CA LEU A 12 9.36 -3.37 4.09
C LEU A 12 10.62 -2.81 3.42
N TYR A 13 11.56 -2.25 4.20
CA TYR A 13 12.84 -1.78 3.66
C TYR A 13 13.60 -2.90 2.96
N TYR A 14 13.61 -4.09 3.55
CA TYR A 14 14.22 -5.26 2.93
C TYR A 14 13.57 -5.62 1.58
N LEU A 15 12.24 -5.65 1.53
CA LEU A 15 11.51 -5.95 0.29
C LEU A 15 11.74 -4.90 -0.79
N ILE A 16 11.79 -3.61 -0.42
CA ILE A 16 12.11 -2.52 -1.34
C ILE A 16 13.54 -2.67 -1.89
N ALA A 17 14.52 -2.92 -1.00
CA ALA A 17 15.90 -3.14 -1.41
C ALA A 17 16.02 -4.27 -2.43
N ARG A 18 15.35 -5.41 -2.16
CA ARG A 18 15.39 -6.57 -3.06
C ARG A 18 14.67 -6.30 -4.39
N PHE A 19 13.55 -5.58 -4.37
CA PHE A 19 12.85 -5.17 -5.59
C PHE A 19 13.76 -4.30 -6.48
N LEU A 20 14.43 -3.30 -5.89
CA LEU A 20 15.33 -2.40 -6.62
C LEU A 20 16.56 -3.11 -7.18
N GLN A 21 17.13 -4.09 -6.46
CA GLN A 21 18.28 -4.89 -6.94
C GLN A 21 17.99 -5.64 -8.23
N SER A 22 16.77 -6.14 -8.40
CA SER A 22 16.35 -6.86 -9.62
C SER A 22 15.95 -5.95 -10.78
N GLY A 23 15.79 -4.65 -10.51
CA GLY A 23 15.32 -3.67 -11.48
C GLY A 23 16.44 -2.82 -12.11
N PRO A 24 16.06 -1.82 -12.92
CA PRO A 24 17.02 -0.89 -13.52
C PRO A 24 17.68 0.04 -12.48
N CYS A 25 17.13 0.14 -11.27
CA CYS A 25 17.55 1.04 -10.20
C CYS A 25 18.59 0.42 -9.25
N ASN A 26 19.50 -0.43 -9.76
CA ASN A 26 20.50 -1.14 -8.95
C ASN A 26 21.42 -0.19 -8.14
N LYS A 27 21.81 0.95 -8.73
CA LYS A 27 22.63 1.97 -8.02
C LYS A 27 21.93 2.48 -6.75
N SER A 28 20.63 2.77 -6.85
CA SER A 28 19.84 3.20 -5.70
C SER A 28 19.69 2.08 -4.67
N ALA A 29 19.60 0.83 -5.13
CA ALA A 29 19.53 -0.32 -4.25
C ALA A 29 20.81 -0.47 -3.40
N GLN A 30 21.99 -0.27 -4.00
CA GLN A 30 23.27 -0.33 -3.30
C GLN A 30 23.38 0.75 -2.22
N VAL A 31 23.02 1.99 -2.56
CA VAL A 31 23.01 3.11 -1.59
C VAL A 31 22.03 2.82 -0.45
N LEU A 32 20.84 2.32 -0.77
CA LEU A 32 19.84 1.98 0.24
C LEU A 32 20.33 0.86 1.17
N VAL A 33 21.03 -0.15 0.67
CA VAL A 33 21.63 -1.19 1.52
C VAL A 33 22.67 -0.60 2.48
N GLN A 34 23.51 0.32 2.01
CA GLN A 34 24.48 1.03 2.88
C GLN A 34 23.76 1.84 3.97
N GLU A 35 22.73 2.60 3.61
CA GLU A 35 21.92 3.36 4.58
C GLU A 35 21.25 2.45 5.62
N LEU A 36 20.77 1.28 5.22
CA LEU A 36 20.16 0.31 6.14
C LEU A 36 21.16 -0.22 7.18
N GLU A 37 22.41 -0.44 6.79
CA GLU A 37 23.49 -0.87 7.67
C GLU A 37 23.97 0.27 8.59
N GLU A 38 24.14 1.47 8.04
CA GLU A 38 24.53 2.68 8.79
C GLU A 38 23.51 3.05 9.87
N HIS A 39 22.23 3.01 9.53
CA HIS A 39 21.14 3.31 10.45
C HIS A 39 20.71 2.12 11.31
N GLN A 40 21.34 0.95 11.16
CA GLN A 40 21.02 -0.30 11.88
C GLN A 40 19.54 -0.68 11.78
N LEU A 41 18.94 -0.48 10.60
CA LEU A 41 17.53 -0.77 10.34
C LEU A 41 17.28 -2.25 10.06
N ILE A 42 18.35 -3.03 9.86
CA ILE A 42 18.28 -4.48 9.65
C ILE A 42 17.90 -5.18 10.97
N PRO A 43 16.89 -6.06 10.97
CA PRO A 43 16.49 -6.77 12.19
C PRO A 43 17.65 -7.62 12.75
N ARG A 44 17.94 -7.43 14.04
CA ARG A 44 18.96 -8.20 14.74
C ARG A 44 18.52 -9.64 14.94
N ARG A 45 19.49 -10.55 15.01
CA ARG A 45 19.24 -11.94 15.39
C ARG A 45 19.26 -12.09 16.89
N LEU A 46 18.38 -12.91 17.43
CA LEU A 46 18.55 -13.47 18.77
C LEU A 46 19.13 -14.88 18.66
N ASP A 47 20.17 -15.12 19.42
CA ASP A 47 20.69 -16.46 19.65
C ASP A 47 19.83 -17.21 20.68
N TRP A 48 20.03 -18.52 20.81
CA TRP A 48 19.31 -19.36 21.78
C TRP A 48 19.57 -18.96 23.24
N GLU A 49 20.68 -18.26 23.50
CA GLU A 49 20.99 -17.62 24.79
C GLU A 49 20.34 -16.23 24.97
N GLY A 50 19.58 -15.74 23.98
CA GLY A 50 18.93 -14.43 24.00
C GLY A 50 19.84 -13.24 23.69
N LYS A 51 21.07 -13.47 23.23
CA LYS A 51 22.00 -12.40 22.82
C LYS A 51 21.66 -11.88 21.42
N GLU A 52 21.76 -10.56 21.26
CA GLU A 52 21.54 -9.89 19.97
C GLU A 52 22.82 -9.87 19.11
N HIS A 53 22.69 -10.30 17.86
CA HIS A 53 23.75 -10.25 16.87
C HIS A 53 23.36 -9.36 15.70
N ARG A 54 24.31 -8.51 15.30
CA ARG A 54 24.21 -7.73 14.06
C ARG A 54 24.27 -8.67 12.87
N ARG A 55 23.45 -8.39 11.87
CA ARG A 55 23.41 -9.11 10.59
C ARG A 55 23.76 -8.14 9.46
N SER A 56 24.45 -8.65 8.45
CA SER A 56 24.57 -7.93 7.18
C SER A 56 23.29 -8.06 6.36
N PHE A 57 23.15 -7.22 5.34
CA PHE A 57 22.04 -7.37 4.39
C PHE A 57 22.10 -8.71 3.65
N GLU A 58 23.31 -9.16 3.28
CA GLU A 58 23.52 -10.45 2.60
C GLU A 58 23.08 -11.64 3.45
N ASP A 59 23.35 -11.62 4.76
CA ASP A 59 22.85 -12.65 5.69
C ASP A 59 21.32 -12.69 5.70
N LEU A 60 20.66 -11.52 5.64
CA LEU A 60 19.21 -11.44 5.59
C LEU A 60 18.66 -11.99 4.27
N VAL A 61 19.36 -11.78 3.16
CA VAL A 61 19.02 -12.38 1.85
C VAL A 61 19.17 -13.89 1.89
N ALA A 62 20.28 -14.40 2.43
CA ALA A 62 20.53 -15.83 2.54
C ALA A 62 19.48 -16.52 3.44
N ALA A 63 19.13 -15.92 4.58
CA ALA A 63 18.11 -16.45 5.47
C ALA A 63 16.71 -16.48 4.84
N ASN A 64 16.42 -15.53 3.94
CA ASN A 64 15.13 -15.38 3.28
C ASN A 64 15.15 -15.79 1.79
N ALA A 65 15.96 -16.80 1.45
CA ALA A 65 16.11 -17.28 0.06
C ALA A 65 14.81 -17.71 -0.62
N HIS A 66 13.79 -18.10 0.17
CA HIS A 66 12.46 -18.49 -0.31
C HIS A 66 11.64 -17.33 -0.88
N ILE A 67 12.00 -16.09 -0.52
CA ILE A 67 11.28 -14.92 -0.99
C ILE A 67 11.97 -14.45 -2.30
N PRO A 68 11.26 -14.33 -3.43
CA PRO A 68 11.84 -13.87 -4.68
C PRO A 68 12.00 -12.33 -4.74
N PRO A 69 12.76 -11.78 -5.70
CA PRO A 69 12.92 -10.33 -5.86
C PRO A 69 11.63 -9.61 -6.30
N ASP A 70 10.74 -10.30 -7.01
CA ASP A 70 9.45 -9.78 -7.46
C ASP A 70 8.33 -9.92 -6.39
N TYR A 71 8.67 -10.36 -5.19
CA TYR A 71 7.70 -10.67 -4.14
C TYR A 71 6.83 -9.47 -3.74
N LEU A 72 7.44 -8.29 -3.61
CA LEU A 72 6.72 -7.06 -3.28
C LEU A 72 5.67 -6.72 -4.35
N LEU A 73 6.03 -6.88 -5.63
CA LEU A 73 5.12 -6.66 -6.75
C LEU A 73 3.94 -7.65 -6.71
N LYS A 74 4.21 -8.94 -6.48
CA LYS A 74 3.17 -9.97 -6.34
C LYS A 74 2.20 -9.70 -5.19
N ILE A 75 2.70 -9.17 -4.06
CA ILE A 75 1.83 -8.74 -2.95
C ILE A 75 0.90 -7.63 -3.44
N CYS A 76 1.45 -6.60 -4.05
CA CYS A 76 0.70 -5.45 -4.56
C CYS A 76 -0.37 -5.86 -5.59
N GLU A 77 -0.06 -6.78 -6.50
CA GLU A 77 -1.02 -7.34 -7.47
C GLU A 77 -2.14 -8.15 -6.80
N ARG A 78 -1.83 -8.84 -5.70
CA ARG A 78 -2.79 -9.71 -5.02
C ARG A 78 -3.71 -8.96 -4.08
N ILE A 79 -3.27 -7.86 -3.47
CA ILE A 79 -4.07 -7.08 -2.51
C ILE A 79 -5.32 -6.50 -3.17
N GLY A 80 -5.21 -5.93 -4.38
CA GLY A 80 -6.34 -5.28 -5.06
C GLY A 80 -7.57 -6.19 -5.21
N PRO A 81 -7.46 -7.34 -5.90
CA PRO A 81 -8.58 -8.28 -6.05
C PRO A 81 -9.10 -8.88 -4.74
N LEU A 82 -8.24 -8.99 -3.71
CA LEU A 82 -8.68 -9.43 -2.38
C LEU A 82 -9.53 -8.36 -1.70
N LEU A 83 -9.09 -7.10 -1.76
CA LEU A 83 -9.82 -5.97 -1.20
C LEU A 83 -11.14 -5.69 -1.93
N ASP A 84 -11.16 -5.85 -3.25
CA ASP A 84 -12.35 -5.64 -4.09
C ASP A 84 -13.52 -6.56 -3.70
N LYS A 85 -13.26 -7.71 -3.07
CA LYS A 85 -14.30 -8.62 -2.57
C LYS A 85 -15.04 -8.10 -1.35
N GLU A 86 -14.31 -7.46 -0.44
CA GLU A 86 -14.85 -6.93 0.81
C GLU A 86 -15.38 -5.50 0.64
N ILE A 87 -14.66 -4.68 -0.13
CA ILE A 87 -14.96 -3.27 -0.33
C ILE A 87 -14.89 -3.00 -1.84
N PRO A 88 -16.02 -2.98 -2.57
CA PRO A 88 -16.00 -2.84 -4.02
C PRO A 88 -15.58 -1.43 -4.45
N GLN A 89 -14.89 -1.35 -5.59
CA GLN A 89 -14.53 -0.08 -6.21
C GLN A 89 -15.74 0.59 -6.87
N SER A 90 -15.69 1.90 -7.05
CA SER A 90 -16.69 2.62 -7.87
C SER A 90 -16.68 2.17 -9.34
N VAL A 91 -15.50 1.83 -9.87
CA VAL A 91 -15.32 1.39 -11.25
C VAL A 91 -14.74 -0.02 -11.23
N PRO A 92 -15.50 -1.03 -11.68
CA PRO A 92 -15.01 -2.40 -11.74
C PRO A 92 -13.79 -2.54 -12.67
N GLY A 93 -12.83 -3.39 -12.30
CA GLY A 93 -11.69 -3.77 -13.15
C GLY A 93 -10.49 -2.83 -13.11
N VAL A 94 -10.54 -1.73 -12.34
CA VAL A 94 -9.38 -0.84 -12.16
C VAL A 94 -8.40 -1.46 -11.16
N GLN A 95 -7.22 -1.82 -11.62
CA GLN A 95 -6.11 -2.29 -10.77
C GLN A 95 -5.01 -1.23 -10.75
N THR A 96 -4.89 -0.52 -9.62
CA THR A 96 -3.88 0.52 -9.44
C THR A 96 -3.41 0.57 -7.99
N LEU A 97 -2.10 0.68 -7.79
CA LEU A 97 -1.50 0.89 -6.47
C LEU A 97 -1.51 2.37 -6.05
N LEU A 98 -1.70 3.26 -7.02
CA LEU A 98 -1.67 4.72 -6.84
C LEU A 98 -3.06 5.33 -6.92
N GLY A 99 -4.10 4.51 -6.75
CA GLY A 99 -5.48 4.97 -6.72
C GLY A 99 -5.75 5.85 -5.50
N VAL A 100 -6.69 6.77 -5.64
CA VAL A 100 -7.12 7.68 -4.57
C VAL A 100 -8.58 7.43 -4.23
N GLY A 101 -8.98 7.76 -3.00
CA GLY A 101 -10.36 7.60 -2.55
C GLY A 101 -10.86 6.16 -2.71
N ARG A 102 -11.94 5.96 -3.49
CA ARG A 102 -12.57 4.64 -3.66
C ARG A 102 -11.76 3.67 -4.52
N GLN A 103 -10.72 4.15 -5.21
CA GLN A 103 -9.76 3.33 -5.94
C GLN A 103 -8.47 3.08 -5.12
N SER A 104 -8.37 3.65 -3.90
CA SER A 104 -7.23 3.40 -3.00
C SER A 104 -7.24 1.96 -2.48
N LEU A 105 -6.04 1.39 -2.30
CA LEU A 105 -5.86 0.11 -1.60
C LEU A 105 -6.02 0.22 -0.08
N LEU A 106 -6.06 1.45 0.45
CA LEU A 106 -6.27 1.74 1.87
C LEU A 106 -7.68 2.27 2.15
N ARG A 107 -8.63 2.00 1.24
CA ARG A 107 -10.03 2.45 1.40
C ARG A 107 -10.73 1.67 2.52
N ASP A 108 -11.53 2.39 3.29
CA ASP A 108 -12.37 1.81 4.34
C ASP A 108 -13.84 1.77 3.92
N ALA A 109 -14.63 0.90 4.56
CA ALA A 109 -16.09 0.86 4.38
C ALA A 109 -16.77 2.22 4.69
N LYS A 110 -16.13 3.07 5.50
CA LYS A 110 -16.57 4.44 5.79
C LYS A 110 -16.49 5.35 4.57
N ASP A 111 -15.51 5.12 3.69
CA ASP A 111 -15.31 5.89 2.46
C ASP A 111 -16.29 5.45 1.36
N CYS A 112 -16.87 4.26 1.52
CA CYS A 112 -17.88 3.67 0.65
C CYS A 112 -19.31 4.10 0.99
N LYS A 113 -19.52 5.06 1.89
CA LYS A 113 -20.86 5.66 2.09
C LYS A 113 -21.37 6.19 0.76
N SER A 114 -22.31 5.46 0.18
CA SER A 114 -22.90 5.79 -1.10
C SER A 114 -23.75 7.04 -0.91
N THR A 115 -23.33 8.17 -1.49
CA THR A 115 -24.34 9.01 -2.12
C THR A 115 -24.86 8.18 -3.29
N LEU A 116 -26.06 7.59 -3.14
CA LEU A 116 -26.79 7.02 -4.27
C LEU A 116 -26.99 8.17 -5.26
N TRP A 117 -26.11 8.26 -6.25
CA TRP A 117 -26.21 9.25 -7.31
C TRP A 117 -27.30 8.80 -8.26
N ASN A 118 -28.56 8.96 -7.84
CA ASN A 118 -29.69 8.73 -8.71
C ASN A 118 -29.69 9.85 -9.75
N GLY A 119 -29.23 9.57 -10.98
CA GLY A 119 -29.25 10.54 -12.08
C GLY A 119 -30.65 11.09 -12.37
N SER A 120 -31.70 10.35 -12.01
CA SER A 120 -33.10 10.79 -12.05
C SER A 120 -33.39 11.96 -11.09
N ALA A 121 -32.66 12.10 -9.98
CA ALA A 121 -32.80 13.25 -9.08
C ALA A 121 -32.35 14.56 -9.73
N PHE A 122 -31.37 14.52 -10.64
CA PHE A 122 -30.91 15.69 -11.38
C PHE A 122 -31.78 15.98 -12.62
N ALA A 123 -32.30 14.93 -13.26
CA ALA A 123 -33.16 15.05 -14.44
C ALA A 123 -34.61 15.44 -14.10
N ALA A 124 -35.08 15.19 -12.88
CA ALA A 124 -36.41 15.59 -12.44
C ALA A 124 -36.45 17.12 -12.25
N LEU A 125 -37.11 17.85 -13.13
CA LEU A 125 -37.34 19.29 -12.94
C LEU A 125 -38.61 19.51 -12.13
N HIS A 126 -38.50 20.10 -10.94
CA HIS A 126 -39.66 20.58 -10.20
C HIS A 126 -39.90 22.05 -10.56
N ARG A 127 -40.95 22.32 -11.35
CA ARG A 127 -41.29 23.67 -11.86
C ARG A 127 -40.19 24.32 -12.71
N GLY A 128 -39.52 23.53 -13.56
CA GLY A 128 -38.47 24.02 -14.45
C GLY A 128 -37.12 24.27 -13.77
N ARG A 129 -36.98 23.94 -12.49
CA ARG A 129 -35.72 24.01 -11.73
C ARG A 129 -35.30 22.62 -11.26
N PRO A 130 -33.99 22.29 -11.27
CA PRO A 130 -33.50 21.09 -10.60
C PRO A 130 -33.80 21.17 -9.08
N PRO A 131 -34.20 20.06 -8.44
CA PRO A 131 -34.48 20.00 -7.01
C PRO A 131 -33.21 20.28 -6.20
N GLU A 132 -33.39 20.83 -5.00
CA GLU A 132 -32.28 21.09 -4.08
C GLU A 132 -31.64 19.78 -3.64
N LEU A 133 -30.31 19.77 -3.57
CA LEU A 133 -29.56 18.61 -3.14
C LEU A 133 -29.87 18.32 -1.66
N PRO A 134 -30.31 17.10 -1.30
CA PRO A 134 -30.50 16.72 0.09
C PRO A 134 -29.22 16.92 0.92
N VAL A 135 -29.37 17.31 2.19
CA VAL A 135 -28.27 17.63 3.12
C VAL A 135 -27.22 16.51 3.26
N ASN A 136 -27.58 15.26 2.95
CA ASN A 136 -26.68 14.10 2.94
C ASN A 136 -25.86 13.92 1.64
N TYR A 137 -25.95 14.83 0.66
CA TYR A 137 -25.16 14.79 -0.57
C TYR A 137 -23.73 15.27 -0.30
N VAL A 138 -22.85 14.33 0.05
CA VAL A 138 -21.41 14.59 0.07
C VAL A 138 -20.89 14.66 -1.37
N LYS A 139 -19.87 15.53 -1.58
CA LYS A 139 -19.22 15.91 -2.84
C LYS A 139 -19.24 14.79 -3.90
N PRO A 140 -19.46 15.15 -5.19
CA PRO A 140 -19.40 14.17 -6.27
C PRO A 140 -18.06 13.43 -6.22
N PRO A 141 -18.02 12.12 -6.54
CA PRO A 141 -16.75 11.44 -6.71
C PRO A 141 -15.94 12.23 -7.72
N ASN A 142 -14.68 12.55 -7.38
CA ASN A 142 -13.77 13.21 -8.28
C ASN A 142 -13.68 12.34 -9.56
N VAL A 143 -14.21 12.87 -10.66
CA VAL A 143 -13.95 12.38 -12.02
C VAL A 143 -12.65 13.01 -12.49
#